data_AF-A0A410NV43-F1
#
_entry.id   AF-A0A410NV43-F1
#
_cell.length_a   1.000
_cell.length_b   1.000
_cell.length_c   1.000
_cell.angle_alpha   90.00
_cell.angle_beta   90.00
_cell.angle_gamma   90.00
#
_symmetry.space_group_name_H-M   'P 1'
#
loop_
_entity.id
_entity.type
_entity.pdbx_description
1 polymer ?
#
loop_
_entity_poly.entity_id
_entity_poly.type
_entity_poly.pdbx_seq_one_letter_code
_entity_poly.pdbx_strand_id
1 'polypeptide(L)'
;MTRALPLASLSLAAALALLPVSTAVAEEQKTPAETRLEAAAAVFEAKMQEFGARAERIQADPDLTETQKGLRVAALWSDYQPHVVDFTAEATRQAGQIAEAALAEIDVEAIVREAMTEAEPAIHGLTTNGAWAQIDPEQMVTYGLIAQYGFDLALDALAETALAPQPLDSDGPVPCPA
;
A
#
# COMPACT_ATOMS: atom_id res chain seq x y z
N MET A 1 -4.44 -34.99 -30.85
CA MET A 1 -3.95 -35.46 -29.54
C MET A 1 -3.32 -34.28 -28.84
N THR A 2 -3.87 -33.94 -27.68
CA THR A 2 -3.52 -32.87 -26.75
C THR A 2 -2.12 -33.06 -26.15
N ARG A 3 -1.39 -31.97 -25.92
CA ARG A 3 -0.61 -31.77 -24.69
C ARG A 3 -0.40 -30.28 -24.43
N ALA A 4 -1.19 -29.78 -23.47
CA ALA A 4 -1.00 -28.52 -22.81
C ALA A 4 0.31 -28.57 -21.99
N LEU A 5 1.13 -27.53 -22.10
CA LEU A 5 2.23 -27.28 -21.17
C LEU A 5 1.63 -26.57 -19.94
N PRO A 6 1.74 -27.14 -18.74
CA PRO A 6 1.21 -26.53 -17.54
C PRO A 6 2.05 -25.30 -17.20
N LEU A 7 1.39 -24.14 -17.05
CA LEU A 7 1.95 -23.04 -16.28
C LEU A 7 2.11 -23.54 -14.85
N ALA A 8 3.33 -23.92 -14.50
CA ALA A 8 3.70 -24.21 -13.13
C ALA A 8 3.50 -22.94 -12.33
N SER A 9 2.53 -22.97 -11.41
CA SER A 9 2.34 -22.02 -10.35
C SER A 9 3.66 -21.84 -9.59
N LEU A 10 4.34 -20.72 -9.85
CA LEU A 10 5.47 -20.25 -9.03
C LEU A 10 4.96 -20.14 -7.60
N SER A 11 5.32 -21.13 -6.80
CA SER A 11 4.86 -21.29 -5.42
C SER A 11 5.34 -20.10 -4.59
N LEU A 12 4.40 -19.37 -4.03
CA LEU A 12 4.59 -18.34 -2.99
C LEU A 12 5.48 -18.82 -1.83
N ALA A 13 5.55 -20.14 -1.61
CA ALA A 13 6.43 -20.78 -0.63
C ALA A 13 7.94 -20.63 -0.94
N ALA A 14 8.34 -20.51 -2.21
CA ALA A 14 9.74 -20.29 -2.56
C ALA A 14 10.18 -18.83 -2.30
N ALA A 15 9.26 -17.87 -2.43
CA ALA A 15 9.52 -16.46 -2.10
C ALA A 15 9.66 -16.23 -0.59
N LEU A 16 8.97 -17.02 0.25
CA LEU A 16 9.09 -16.95 1.70
C LEU A 16 10.39 -17.57 2.26
N ALA A 17 11.12 -18.35 1.46
CA ALA A 17 12.36 -19.02 1.89
C ALA A 17 13.63 -18.16 1.77
N LEU A 18 13.54 -17.01 1.10
CA LEU A 18 14.65 -16.06 0.90
C LEU A 18 14.56 -14.83 1.80
N LEU A 19 13.55 -14.74 2.68
CA LEU A 19 13.56 -13.71 3.71
C LEU A 19 14.63 -14.10 4.75
N PRO A 20 15.64 -13.25 5.00
CA PRO A 20 16.56 -13.47 6.11
C PRO A 20 15.71 -13.54 7.37
N VAL A 21 15.75 -14.72 8.01
CA VAL A 21 15.20 -14.98 9.34
C VAL A 21 16.06 -14.21 10.34
N SER A 22 15.90 -12.90 10.37
CA SER A 22 16.29 -12.07 11.51
C SER A 22 15.22 -12.20 12.59
N THR A 23 14.96 -13.44 13.03
CA THR A 23 14.34 -13.69 14.34
C THR A 23 15.45 -13.86 15.36
N ALA A 24 16.31 -12.84 15.46
CA ALA A 24 16.98 -12.59 16.71
C ALA A 24 15.87 -12.07 17.63
N VAL A 25 15.31 -12.96 18.44
CA VAL A 25 14.54 -12.55 19.62
C VAL A 25 15.54 -11.83 20.52
N ALA A 26 15.76 -10.55 20.25
CA ALA A 26 16.23 -9.64 21.27
C ALA A 26 15.25 -9.77 22.43
N GLU A 27 15.73 -9.86 23.67
CA GLU A 27 14.87 -9.57 24.81
C GLU A 27 14.28 -8.18 24.56
N GLU A 28 13.04 -8.17 24.07
CA GLU A 28 12.38 -7.01 23.48
C GLU A 28 12.08 -6.06 24.64
N GLN A 29 12.97 -5.10 24.80
CA GLN A 29 12.86 -4.10 25.84
C GLN A 29 11.65 -3.25 25.47
N LYS A 30 10.50 -3.55 26.10
CA LYS A 30 9.22 -2.94 25.78
C LYS A 30 9.36 -1.46 25.53
N THR A 31 8.87 -1.02 24.39
CA THR A 31 8.92 0.40 24.05
C THR A 31 8.05 1.19 25.04
N PRO A 32 8.34 2.49 25.26
CA PRO A 32 7.47 3.33 26.07
C PRO A 32 6.02 3.37 25.55
N ALA A 33 5.81 3.20 24.24
CA ALA A 33 4.48 3.14 23.64
C ALA A 33 3.74 1.85 24.02
N GLU A 34 4.42 0.70 24.00
CA GLU A 34 3.87 -0.58 24.48
C GLU A 34 3.52 -0.53 25.96
N THR A 35 4.41 0.03 26.78
CA THR A 35 4.16 0.17 28.23
C THR A 35 2.93 1.04 28.50
N ARG A 36 2.75 2.13 27.74
CA ARG A 36 1.57 3.00 27.85
C ARG A 36 0.30 2.30 27.38
N LEU A 37 0.38 1.53 26.29
CA LEU A 37 -0.74 0.75 25.77
C LEU A 37 -1.21 -0.29 26.78
N GLU A 38 -0.28 -1.00 27.42
CA GLU A 38 -0.58 -1.98 28.47
C GLU A 38 -1.23 -1.33 29.69
N ALA A 39 -0.71 -0.18 30.14
CA ALA A 39 -1.30 0.56 31.25
C ALA A 39 -2.74 1.04 30.92
N ALA A 40 -2.95 1.56 29.71
CA ALA A 40 -4.28 1.95 29.24
C ALA A 40 -5.23 0.75 29.14
N ALA A 41 -4.75 -0.39 28.65
CA ALA A 41 -5.51 -1.64 28.59
C ALA A 41 -5.92 -2.12 29.99
N ALA A 42 -5.02 -2.09 30.97
CA ALA A 42 -5.35 -2.47 32.35
C ALA A 42 -6.45 -1.58 32.97
N VAL A 43 -6.41 -0.28 32.72
CA VAL A 43 -7.46 0.66 33.16
C VAL A 43 -8.79 0.35 32.46
N PHE A 44 -8.76 0.10 31.14
CA PHE A 44 -9.93 -0.25 30.36
C PHE A 44 -10.55 -1.58 30.84
N GLU A 45 -9.74 -2.61 31.06
CA GLU A 45 -10.18 -3.91 31.59
C GLU A 45 -10.83 -3.76 32.96
N ALA A 46 -10.23 -3.00 33.88
CA ALA A 46 -10.82 -2.73 35.19
C ALA A 46 -12.20 -2.06 35.06
N LYS A 47 -12.35 -1.14 34.10
CA LYS A 47 -13.64 -0.50 33.83
C LYS A 47 -14.66 -1.47 33.22
N MET A 48 -14.26 -2.35 32.32
CA MET A 48 -15.16 -3.36 31.74
C MET A 48 -15.58 -4.42 32.77
N GLN A 49 -14.70 -4.78 33.70
CA GLN A 49 -15.05 -5.64 34.83
C GLN A 49 -16.05 -4.96 35.78
N GLU A 50 -15.85 -3.68 36.08
CA GLU A 50 -16.80 -2.89 36.88
C GLU A 50 -18.18 -2.83 36.20
N PHE A 51 -18.21 -2.58 34.89
CA PHE A 51 -19.42 -2.63 34.08
C PHE A 51 -20.11 -3.99 34.19
N GLY A 52 -19.36 -5.09 33.98
CA GLY A 52 -19.88 -6.45 34.07
C GLY A 52 -20.51 -6.74 35.44
N ALA A 53 -19.81 -6.44 36.53
CA ALA A 53 -20.32 -6.63 37.89
C ALA A 53 -21.57 -5.78 38.18
N ARG A 54 -21.67 -4.57 37.61
CA ARG A 54 -22.87 -3.73 37.75
C ARG A 54 -24.03 -4.26 36.92
N ALA A 55 -23.78 -4.71 35.69
CA ALA A 55 -24.79 -5.32 34.83
C ALA A 55 -25.34 -6.61 35.44
N GLU A 56 -24.48 -7.47 36.00
CA GLU A 56 -24.88 -8.68 36.72
C GLU A 56 -25.76 -8.36 37.93
N ARG A 57 -25.41 -7.33 38.71
CA ARG A 57 -26.24 -6.89 39.85
C ARG A 57 -27.62 -6.42 39.41
N ILE A 58 -27.71 -5.71 38.29
CA ILE A 58 -29.01 -5.32 37.70
C ILE A 58 -29.80 -6.56 37.25
N GLN A 59 -29.12 -7.54 36.64
CA GLN A 59 -29.79 -8.73 36.14
C GLN A 59 -30.28 -9.65 37.27
N ALA A 60 -29.54 -9.73 38.36
CA ALA A 60 -29.85 -10.51 39.54
C ALA A 60 -30.91 -9.87 40.45
N ASP A 61 -31.30 -8.62 40.21
CA ASP A 61 -32.29 -7.90 41.01
C ASP A 61 -33.70 -8.50 40.79
N PRO A 62 -34.31 -9.13 41.81
CA PRO A 62 -35.62 -9.75 41.69
C PRO A 62 -36.77 -8.73 41.68
N ASP A 63 -36.52 -7.49 42.11
CA ASP A 63 -37.54 -6.43 42.18
C ASP A 63 -37.73 -5.74 40.82
N LEU A 64 -36.89 -6.06 39.83
CA LEU A 64 -36.97 -5.51 38.48
C LEU A 64 -37.60 -6.50 37.50
N THR A 65 -38.49 -5.99 36.68
CA THR A 65 -38.95 -6.69 35.47
C THR A 65 -37.85 -6.75 34.42
N GLU A 66 -37.89 -7.74 33.52
CA GLU A 66 -36.90 -7.86 32.43
C GLU A 66 -36.80 -6.60 31.56
N THR A 67 -37.92 -5.92 31.30
CA THR A 67 -37.93 -4.63 30.59
C THR A 67 -37.15 -3.54 31.34
N GLN A 68 -37.32 -3.46 32.67
CA GLN A 68 -36.60 -2.48 33.50
C GLN A 68 -35.11 -2.81 33.61
N LYS A 69 -34.75 -4.09 33.67
CA LYS A 69 -33.36 -4.54 33.64
C LYS A 69 -32.69 -4.11 32.33
N GLY A 70 -33.33 -4.38 31.19
CA GLY A 70 -32.85 -3.97 29.87
C GLY A 70 -32.63 -2.46 29.76
N LEU A 71 -33.60 -1.64 30.23
CA LEU A 71 -33.45 -0.18 30.24
C LEU A 71 -32.30 0.30 31.12
N ARG A 72 -32.12 -0.30 32.31
CA ARG A 72 -31.03 0.05 33.21
C ARG A 72 -29.66 -0.38 32.69
N VAL A 73 -29.55 -1.53 32.05
CA VAL A 73 -28.31 -1.97 31.39
C VAL A 73 -27.98 -1.09 30.18
N ALA A 74 -28.98 -0.67 29.40
CA ALA A 74 -28.77 0.26 28.29
C ALA A 74 -28.30 1.65 28.77
N ALA A 75 -28.87 2.16 29.86
CA ALA A 75 -28.40 3.38 30.51
C ALA A 75 -26.97 3.22 31.04
N LEU A 76 -26.69 2.10 31.72
CA LEU A 76 -25.34 1.76 32.18
C LEU A 76 -24.34 1.71 31.01
N TRP A 77 -24.71 1.12 29.88
CA TRP A 77 -23.84 1.09 28.71
C TRP A 77 -23.53 2.49 28.17
N SER A 78 -24.51 3.39 28.20
CA SER A 78 -24.31 4.79 27.78
C SER A 78 -23.24 5.50 28.63
N ASP A 79 -23.14 5.17 29.92
CA ASP A 79 -22.09 5.69 30.81
C ASP A 79 -20.69 5.14 30.47
N TYR A 80 -20.60 3.90 29.97
CA TYR A 80 -19.33 3.23 29.68
C TYR A 80 -18.87 3.35 28.22
N GLN A 81 -19.76 3.71 27.30
CA GLN A 81 -19.43 3.91 25.89
C GLN A 81 -18.24 4.88 25.68
N PRO A 82 -18.12 6.01 26.40
CA PRO A 82 -16.97 6.90 26.26
C PRO A 82 -15.64 6.21 26.57
N HIS A 83 -15.59 5.30 27.57
CA HIS A 83 -14.36 4.59 27.93
C HIS A 83 -13.84 3.66 26.82
N VAL A 84 -14.74 3.06 26.04
CA VAL A 84 -14.37 2.24 24.87
C VAL A 84 -13.79 3.12 23.77
N VAL A 85 -14.40 4.29 23.54
CA VAL A 85 -13.92 5.27 22.55
C VAL A 85 -12.54 5.81 22.94
N ASP A 86 -12.37 6.21 24.19
CA ASP A 86 -11.12 6.73 24.73
C ASP A 86 -9.99 5.68 24.61
N PHE A 87 -10.27 4.43 25.03
CA PHE A 87 -9.29 3.34 24.91
C PHE A 87 -8.94 3.06 23.45
N THR A 88 -9.91 3.02 22.54
CA THR A 88 -9.67 2.78 21.11
C THR A 88 -8.81 3.90 20.50
N ALA A 89 -9.04 5.15 20.89
CA ALA A 89 -8.26 6.29 20.44
C ALA A 89 -6.80 6.22 20.96
N GLU A 90 -6.61 5.86 22.23
CA GLU A 90 -5.29 5.63 22.80
C GLU A 90 -4.58 4.45 22.13
N ALA A 91 -5.27 3.32 21.95
CA ALA A 91 -4.72 2.13 21.31
C ALA A 91 -4.26 2.41 19.88
N THR A 92 -5.06 3.13 19.10
CA THR A 92 -4.70 3.53 17.72
C THR A 92 -3.46 4.42 17.70
N ARG A 93 -3.36 5.36 18.65
CA ARG A 93 -2.21 6.26 18.75
C ARG A 93 -0.92 5.50 19.11
N GLN A 94 -0.98 4.63 20.11
CA GLN A 94 0.19 3.84 20.52
C GLN A 94 0.58 2.85 19.42
N ALA A 95 -0.39 2.21 18.75
CA ALA A 95 -0.11 1.33 17.62
C ALA A 95 0.63 2.05 16.48
N GLY A 96 0.27 3.30 16.18
CA GLY A 96 1.00 4.12 15.23
C GLY A 96 2.46 4.36 15.63
N GLN A 97 2.71 4.66 16.91
CA GLN A 97 4.07 4.86 17.44
C GLN A 97 4.90 3.58 17.42
N ILE A 98 4.29 2.44 17.73
CA ILE A 98 4.95 1.13 17.67
C ILE A 98 5.29 0.79 16.22
N ALA A 99 4.37 1.00 15.28
CA ALA A 99 4.63 0.78 13.86
C ALA A 99 5.72 1.71 13.32
N GLU A 100 5.74 2.99 13.73
CA GLU A 100 6.80 3.93 13.36
C GLU A 100 8.16 3.50 13.89
N ALA A 101 8.24 3.08 15.17
CA ALA A 101 9.47 2.56 15.75
C ALA A 101 9.96 1.32 15.00
N ALA A 102 9.06 0.37 14.72
CA ALA A 102 9.39 -0.83 13.96
C ALA A 102 9.85 -0.52 12.52
N LEU A 103 9.25 0.47 11.86
CA LEU A 103 9.68 0.90 10.52
C LEU A 103 11.03 1.62 10.56
N ALA A 104 11.32 2.38 11.61
CA ALA A 104 12.61 3.06 11.78
C ALA A 104 13.76 2.06 11.99
N GLU A 105 13.48 0.87 12.50
CA GLU A 105 14.46 -0.22 12.63
C GLU A 105 14.78 -0.91 11.30
N ILE A 106 13.98 -0.69 10.25
CA ILE A 106 14.24 -1.25 8.92
C ILE A 106 15.33 -0.42 8.21
N ASP A 107 16.51 -1.02 8.04
CA ASP A 107 17.57 -0.44 7.21
C ASP A 107 17.25 -0.61 5.72
N VAL A 108 16.47 0.33 5.18
CA VAL A 108 16.09 0.38 3.76
C VAL A 108 17.33 0.46 2.86
N GLU A 109 18.38 1.15 3.30
CA GLU A 109 19.61 1.30 2.53
C GLU A 109 20.38 -0.02 2.43
N ALA A 110 20.42 -0.82 3.50
CA ALA A 110 20.94 -2.19 3.44
C ALA A 110 20.14 -3.07 2.48
N ILE A 111 18.81 -2.99 2.52
CA ILE A 111 17.93 -3.74 1.61
C ILE A 111 18.17 -3.32 0.15
N VAL A 112 18.28 -2.02 -0.12
CA VAL A 112 18.56 -1.49 -1.47
C VAL A 112 19.94 -1.92 -1.94
N ARG A 113 20.95 -1.88 -1.08
CA ARG A 113 22.31 -2.31 -1.41
C ARG A 113 22.37 -3.81 -1.72
N GLU A 114 21.68 -4.63 -0.93
CA GLU A 114 21.55 -6.06 -1.18
C GLU A 114 20.88 -6.32 -2.52
N ALA A 115 19.75 -5.65 -2.79
CA ALA A 115 19.04 -5.75 -4.07
C ALA A 115 19.89 -5.30 -5.26
N MET A 116 20.69 -4.23 -5.10
CA MET A 116 21.62 -3.76 -6.14
C MET A 116 22.74 -4.76 -6.39
N THR A 117 23.27 -5.39 -5.33
CA THR A 117 24.29 -6.44 -5.44
C THR A 117 23.74 -7.67 -6.17
N GLU A 118 22.49 -8.05 -5.91
CA GLU A 118 21.83 -9.16 -6.60
C GLU A 118 21.51 -8.83 -8.08
N ALA A 119 21.20 -7.57 -8.38
CA ALA A 119 20.93 -7.11 -9.75
C ALA A 119 22.21 -6.94 -10.59
N GLU A 120 23.37 -6.77 -9.95
CA GLU A 120 24.66 -6.48 -10.58
C GLU A 120 25.06 -7.47 -11.69
N PRO A 121 24.88 -8.81 -11.56
CA PRO A 121 25.17 -9.76 -12.63
C PRO A 121 24.26 -9.60 -13.86
N ALA A 122 22.99 -9.27 -13.65
CA ALA A 122 22.03 -9.04 -14.72
C ALA A 122 22.32 -7.72 -15.45
N ILE A 123 22.65 -6.67 -14.69
CA ILE A 123 23.08 -5.38 -15.23
C ILE A 123 24.38 -5.54 -16.01
N HIS A 124 25.37 -6.24 -15.46
CA HIS A 124 26.64 -6.52 -16.13
C HIS A 124 26.45 -7.35 -17.42
N GLY A 125 25.53 -8.33 -17.38
CA GLY A 125 25.13 -9.08 -18.57
C GLY A 125 24.50 -8.20 -19.65
N LEU A 126 23.65 -7.25 -19.26
CA LEU A 126 23.03 -6.28 -20.15
C LEU A 126 24.05 -5.27 -20.72
N THR A 127 24.99 -4.78 -19.92
CA THR A 127 26.02 -3.82 -20.37
C THR A 127 27.13 -4.46 -21.19
N THR A 128 27.31 -5.77 -21.12
CA THR A 128 28.39 -6.47 -21.85
C THR A 128 27.87 -7.21 -23.09
N ASN A 129 26.63 -7.71 -23.04
CA ASN A 129 26.04 -8.52 -24.11
C ASN A 129 24.72 -7.96 -24.65
N GLY A 130 24.22 -6.84 -24.11
CA GLY A 130 22.98 -6.23 -24.58
C GLY A 130 23.14 -5.64 -25.98
N ALA A 131 22.09 -5.73 -26.78
CA ALA A 131 22.03 -5.12 -28.12
C ALA A 131 22.32 -3.60 -28.11
N TRP A 132 22.17 -2.95 -26.94
CA TRP A 132 22.46 -1.52 -26.71
C TRP A 132 23.89 -1.23 -26.28
N ALA A 133 24.65 -2.24 -25.84
CA ALA A 133 26.04 -2.11 -25.42
C ALA A 133 27.03 -2.24 -26.59
N GLN A 134 26.63 -2.94 -27.65
CA GLN A 134 27.43 -3.08 -28.86
C GLN A 134 27.06 -1.98 -29.85
N ILE A 135 27.94 -0.99 -30.00
CA ILE A 135 27.86 -0.04 -31.10
C ILE A 135 28.40 -0.74 -32.35
N ASP A 136 27.55 -1.55 -32.98
CA ASP A 136 27.84 -2.16 -34.27
C ASP A 136 27.55 -1.12 -35.39
N PRO A 137 28.57 -0.72 -36.19
CA PRO A 137 28.38 0.22 -37.29
C PRO A 137 27.30 -0.19 -38.29
N GLU A 138 27.12 -1.50 -38.56
CA GLU A 138 26.07 -1.97 -39.46
C GLU A 138 24.67 -1.84 -38.85
N GLN A 139 24.55 -2.02 -37.53
CA GLN A 139 23.30 -1.79 -36.81
C GLN A 139 22.95 -0.30 -36.76
N MET A 140 23.95 0.57 -36.58
CA MET A 140 23.74 2.02 -36.60
C MET A 140 23.28 2.52 -37.97
N VAL A 141 23.82 1.95 -39.07
CA VAL A 141 23.32 2.21 -40.42
C VAL A 141 21.88 1.71 -40.56
N THR A 142 21.59 0.50 -40.08
CA THR A 142 20.23 -0.07 -40.14
C THR A 142 19.21 0.78 -39.38
N TYR A 143 19.51 1.18 -38.14
CA TYR A 143 18.65 2.07 -37.36
C TYR A 143 18.52 3.45 -38.00
N GLY A 144 19.61 3.99 -38.56
CA GLY A 144 19.59 5.24 -39.33
C GLY A 144 18.68 5.18 -40.55
N LEU A 145 18.72 4.09 -41.31
CA LEU A 145 17.86 3.87 -42.47
C LEU A 145 16.39 3.75 -42.09
N ILE A 146 16.06 3.05 -40.99
CA ILE A 146 14.69 2.93 -40.49
C ILE A 146 14.18 4.30 -40.01
N ALA A 147 15.00 5.06 -39.29
CA ALA A 147 14.66 6.40 -38.85
C ALA A 147 14.43 7.35 -40.04
N GLN A 148 15.28 7.29 -41.06
CA GLN A 148 15.16 8.09 -42.26
C GLN A 148 13.91 7.73 -43.07
N TYR A 149 13.61 6.44 -43.23
CA TYR A 149 12.36 5.99 -43.84
C TYR A 149 11.12 6.48 -43.09
N GLY A 150 11.12 6.42 -41.76
CA GLY A 150 10.02 6.94 -40.95
C GLY A 150 9.85 8.47 -41.09
N PHE A 151 10.96 9.20 -41.20
CA PHE A 151 10.94 10.64 -41.43
C PHE A 151 10.42 11.00 -42.83
N ASP A 152 10.85 10.27 -43.85
CA ASP A 152 10.39 10.46 -45.24
C ASP A 152 8.88 10.18 -45.35
N LEU A 153 8.39 9.10 -44.72
CA LEU A 153 6.94 8.84 -44.61
C LEU A 153 6.18 9.97 -43.93
N ALA A 154 6.75 10.57 -42.87
CA ALA A 154 6.13 11.67 -42.16
C ALA A 154 6.08 12.95 -43.02
N LEU A 155 7.13 13.21 -43.80
CA LEU A 155 7.16 14.34 -44.74
C LEU A 155 6.17 14.17 -45.89
N ASP A 156 6.07 12.96 -46.46
CA ASP A 156 5.09 12.66 -47.50
C ASP A 156 3.65 12.82 -46.98
N ALA A 157 3.36 12.33 -45.77
CA ALA A 157 2.06 12.54 -45.13
C ALA A 157 1.75 14.02 -44.86
N LEU A 158 2.76 14.83 -44.52
CA LEU A 158 2.63 16.28 -44.35
C LEU A 158 2.37 16.99 -45.69
N ALA A 159 3.03 16.55 -46.77
CA ALA A 159 2.83 17.08 -48.11
C ALA A 159 1.43 16.75 -48.65
N GLU A 160 0.91 15.54 -48.40
CA GLU A 160 -0.45 15.15 -48.74
C GLU A 160 -1.51 15.95 -47.96
N THR A 161 -1.26 16.26 -46.68
CA THR A 161 -2.15 17.11 -45.87
C THR A 161 -2.10 18.59 -46.26
N ALA A 162 -0.95 19.09 -46.73
CA ALA A 162 -0.81 20.46 -47.23
C ALA A 162 -1.52 20.69 -48.58
N LEU A 163 -1.77 19.63 -49.36
CA LEU A 163 -2.48 19.68 -50.64
C LEU A 163 -4.01 19.53 -50.50
N ALA A 164 -4.50 19.23 -49.29
CA ALA A 164 -5.93 19.17 -49.02
C ALA A 164 -6.52 20.61 -48.97
N PRO A 165 -7.63 20.90 -49.68
CA PRO A 165 -8.24 22.23 -49.62
C PRO A 165 -8.74 22.53 -48.20
N GLN A 166 -8.24 23.60 -47.60
CA GLN A 166 -8.70 24.07 -46.29
C GLN A 166 -10.20 24.42 -46.34
N PRO A 167 -11.04 23.92 -45.43
CA PRO A 167 -12.42 24.38 -45.32
C PRO A 167 -12.42 25.83 -44.84
N LEU A 168 -13.19 26.69 -45.51
CA LEU A 168 -13.37 28.10 -45.18
C LEU A 168 -13.85 28.25 -43.73
N ASP A 169 -13.12 29.01 -42.91
CA ASP A 169 -13.51 29.40 -41.56
C ASP A 169 -14.90 30.07 -41.57
N SER A 170 -15.90 29.39 -41.00
CA SER A 170 -17.16 30.03 -40.61
C SER A 170 -16.92 30.76 -39.30
N ASP A 171 -16.54 32.03 -39.39
CA ASP A 171 -16.43 32.93 -38.24
C ASP A 171 -17.80 33.05 -37.56
N GLY A 172 -17.81 32.86 -36.23
CA GLY A 172 -19.01 32.69 -35.40
C GLY A 172 -19.92 33.94 -35.31
N PRO A 173 -21.09 33.83 -34.64
CA PRO A 173 -22.08 34.90 -34.67
C PRO A 173 -21.59 36.14 -33.89
N VAL A 174 -21.69 37.28 -34.57
CA VAL A 174 -21.41 38.64 -34.06
C VAL A 174 -22.25 38.92 -32.80
N PRO A 175 -21.67 39.47 -31.70
CA PRO A 175 -22.47 39.86 -30.55
C PRO A 175 -23.25 41.16 -30.83
N CYS A 176 -24.55 41.17 -30.53
CA CYS A 176 -25.37 42.39 -30.58
C CYS A 176 -24.97 43.38 -29.46
N PRO A 177 -24.90 44.69 -29.72
CA PRO A 177 -24.64 45.69 -28.69
C PRO A 177 -25.93 46.13 -27.96
N ALA A 178 -25.76 46.32 -26.65
CA ALA A 178 -26.54 47.04 -25.62
C ALA A 178 -28.07 47.15 -25.76
#